data_AF-Q9Z6D7-F1
#
_entry.id   AF-Q9Z6D7-F1
#
_cell.length_a   1.000
_cell.length_b   1.000
_cell.length_c   1.000
_cell.angle_alpha   90.00
_cell.angle_beta   90.00
_cell.angle_gamma   90.00
#
_symmetry.space_group_name_H-M   'P 1'
#
loop_
_entity.id
_entity.type
_entity.pdbx_description
1 polymer ?
#
loop_
_entity_poly.entity_id
_entity_poly.type
_entity_poly.pdbx_seq_one_letter_code
_entity_poly.pdbx_strand_id
1 'polypeptide(L)' 'MAIVSAEKFVQAARDNGYAVGGFNTNNLEWSQVILRAAEAKKAPVLIQTSMGAAKYMGGYKLCKVLIED' A
#
# COMPACT_ATOMS: atom_id res chain seq x y z
N MET A 1 -2.14 1.83 -10.51
CA MET A 1 -0.76 1.23 -10.35
C MET A 1 -0.88 -0.30 -10.30
N ALA A 2 0.14 -1.09 -10.65
CA ALA A 2 0.02 -2.56 -10.59
C ALA A 2 0.19 -3.09 -9.15
N ILE A 3 -0.73 -3.93 -8.69
CA ILE A 3 -0.56 -4.69 -7.45
C ILE A 3 0.43 -5.83 -7.70
N VAL A 4 1.50 -5.87 -6.91
CA VAL A 4 2.59 -6.85 -7.06
C VAL A 4 2.97 -7.46 -5.71
N SER A 5 3.66 -8.60 -5.74
CA SER A 5 4.27 -9.16 -4.53
C SER A 5 5.31 -8.20 -3.94
N ALA A 6 5.27 -8.02 -2.61
CA ALA A 6 6.21 -7.16 -1.90
C ALA A 6 7.65 -7.68 -1.94
N GLU A 7 7.83 -8.98 -2.09
CA GLU A 7 9.15 -9.63 -2.10
C GLU A 7 10.14 -8.95 -3.05
N LYS A 8 9.73 -8.68 -4.29
CA LYS A 8 10.62 -8.11 -5.32
C LYS A 8 11.09 -6.70 -4.98
N PHE A 9 10.17 -5.81 -4.59
CA PHE A 9 10.56 -4.41 -4.33
C PHE A 9 11.22 -4.23 -2.97
N VAL A 10 10.92 -5.09 -1.98
CA VAL A 10 11.63 -5.10 -0.69
C VAL A 10 13.05 -5.64 -0.86
N GLN A 11 13.24 -6.68 -1.67
CA GLN A 11 14.58 -7.17 -1.98
C GLN A 11 15.40 -6.09 -2.71
N ALA A 12 14.81 -5.43 -3.72
CA ALA A 12 15.46 -4.31 -4.40
C ALA A 12 15.83 -3.18 -3.42
N ALA A 13 15.00 -2.88 -2.43
CA ALA A 13 15.29 -1.88 -1.41
C ALA A 13 16.50 -2.25 -0.55
N ARG A 14 16.59 -3.53 -0.13
CA ARG A 14 17.75 -4.05 0.62
C ARG A 14 19.03 -3.98 -0.20
N ASP A 15 19.00 -4.44 -1.44
CA ASP A 15 20.18 -4.51 -2.31
C ASP A 15 20.72 -3.11 -2.67
N ASN A 16 19.84 -2.11 -2.73
CA ASN A 16 20.19 -0.74 -3.12
C ASN A 16 20.24 0.25 -1.94
N GLY A 17 20.16 -0.24 -0.69
CA GLY A 17 20.37 0.58 0.50
C GLY A 17 19.28 1.64 0.76
N TYR A 18 18.03 1.38 0.37
CA TYR A 18 16.90 2.27 0.66
C TYR A 18 15.76 1.55 1.40
N ALA A 19 14.80 2.33 1.90
CA ALA A 19 13.61 1.81 2.59
C ALA A 19 12.35 2.02 1.76
N VAL A 20 11.36 1.15 1.95
CA VAL A 20 10.03 1.27 1.33
C VAL A 20 9.04 1.69 2.41
N GLY A 21 8.23 2.72 2.11
CA GLY A 21 7.20 3.18 3.03
C GLY A 21 6.09 2.15 3.21
N GLY A 22 5.88 1.72 4.45
CA GLY A 22 4.74 0.91 4.89
C GLY A 22 3.72 1.77 5.58
N PHE A 23 2.54 1.93 4.98
CA PHE A 23 1.47 2.78 5.50
C PHE A 23 0.20 1.98 5.71
N ASN A 24 -0.35 2.07 6.92
CA ASN A 24 -1.68 1.53 7.18
C ASN A 24 -2.74 2.42 6.51
N THR A 25 -3.79 1.80 5.98
CA THR A 25 -5.00 2.49 5.52
C THR A 25 -6.23 2.08 6.33
N ASN A 26 -7.17 3.01 6.47
CA ASN A 26 -8.38 2.88 7.29
C ASN A 26 -9.66 3.37 6.58
N ASN A 27 -9.54 4.03 5.42
CA ASN A 27 -10.66 4.49 4.61
C ASN A 27 -10.19 4.81 3.18
N LEU A 28 -11.10 5.35 2.36
CA LEU A 28 -10.82 5.72 0.97
C LEU A 28 -9.81 6.87 0.88
N GLU A 29 -9.98 7.91 1.68
CA GLU A 29 -9.18 9.14 1.62
C GLU A 29 -7.70 8.85 1.93
N TRP A 30 -7.43 7.96 2.89
CA TRP A 30 -6.08 7.55 3.25
C TRP A 30 -5.45 6.73 2.12
N SER A 31 -6.17 5.75 1.57
CA SER A 31 -5.70 4.97 0.42
C SER A 31 -5.36 5.87 -0.76
N GLN A 32 -6.22 6.84 -1.08
CA GLN A 32 -6.00 7.76 -2.19
C GLN A 32 -4.76 8.64 -1.99
N VAL A 33 -4.55 9.21 -0.80
CA VAL A 33 -3.39 10.09 -0.57
C VAL A 33 -2.08 9.31 -0.59
N ILE A 34 -2.06 8.09 -0.05
CA ILE A 34 -0.89 7.21 -0.10
C ILE A 34 -0.53 6.88 -1.55
N LEU A 35 -1.51 6.49 -2.36
CA LEU A 35 -1.31 6.16 -3.78
C LEU A 35 -0.84 7.37 -4.59
N ARG A 36 -1.49 8.53 -4.45
CA ARG A 36 -1.10 9.76 -5.17
C ARG A 36 0.30 10.22 -4.78
N ALA A 37 0.66 10.12 -3.50
CA ALA A 37 2.01 10.47 -3.05
C ALA A 37 3.07 9.51 -3.61
N ALA A 38 2.79 8.20 -3.62
CA ALA A 38 3.68 7.19 -4.20
C ALA A 38 3.86 7.41 -5.72
N GLU A 39 2.78 7.69 -6.43
CA GLU A 39 2.79 8.01 -7.86
C GLU A 39 3.62 9.27 -8.15
N ALA A 40 3.37 10.36 -7.44
CA ALA A 40 4.09 11.62 -7.61
C ALA A 40 5.60 11.47 -7.35
N LYS A 41 5.99 10.58 -6.43
CA LYS A 41 7.39 10.26 -6.11
C LYS A 41 7.99 9.16 -6.98
N LYS A 42 7.18 8.51 -7.83
CA LYS A 42 7.56 7.32 -8.63
C LYS A 42 8.22 6.25 -7.76
N ALA A 43 7.69 6.05 -6.55
CA ALA A 43 8.26 5.17 -5.54
C ALA A 43 7.31 3.98 -5.28
N PRO A 44 7.85 2.77 -5.01
CA PRO A 44 7.03 1.68 -4.51
C PRO A 44 6.47 2.02 -3.12
N VAL A 45 5.27 1.53 -2.82
CA VAL A 45 4.63 1.71 -1.51
C VAL A 45 3.98 0.41 -1.06
N LEU A 46 4.05 0.14 0.24
CA LEU A 46 3.39 -0.99 0.87
C LEU A 46 2.15 -0.46 1.63
N ILE A 47 0.96 -0.74 1.10
CA ILE A 47 -0.31 -0.42 1.77
C ILE A 47 -0.69 -1.59 2.65
N GLN A 48 -0.92 -1.32 3.93
CA GLN A 48 -1.18 -2.30 4.96
C GLN A 48 -2.57 -2.07 5.58
N THR A 49 -3.19 -3.13 6.08
CA THR A 49 -4.39 -3.02 6.91
C THR A 49 -4.26 -3.94 8.10
N SER A 50 -4.57 -3.43 9.29
CA SER A 50 -4.71 -4.28 10.48
C SER A 50 -6.03 -5.05 10.42
N MET A 51 -6.17 -6.08 11.28
CA MET A 51 -7.43 -6.82 11.40
C MET A 51 -8.61 -5.90 11.77
N GLY A 52 -8.39 -4.95 12.68
CA GLY A 52 -9.40 -3.99 13.11
C GLY A 52 -9.78 -3.01 12.00
N ALA A 53 -8.80 -2.48 11.27
CA ALA A 53 -9.02 -1.60 10.13
C ALA A 53 -9.78 -2.32 9.00
N ALA A 54 -9.41 -3.57 8.71
CA ALA A 54 -10.10 -4.38 7.71
C ALA A 54 -11.56 -4.64 8.12
N LYS A 55 -11.81 -4.99 9.38
CA LYS A 55 -13.18 -5.17 9.90
C LYS A 55 -14.00 -3.88 9.77
N TYR A 56 -13.41 -2.74 10.13
CA TYR A 56 -14.06 -1.43 10.05
C TYR A 56 -14.41 -1.05 8.59
N MET A 57 -13.48 -1.28 7.66
CA MET A 57 -13.66 -0.96 6.24
C MET A 57 -14.58 -1.93 5.49
N GLY A 58 -15.15 -2.97 6.11
CA GLY A 58 -16.03 -3.93 5.43
C GLY A 58 -15.33 -5.19 4.90
N GLY A 59 -14.13 -5.50 5.40
CA GLY A 59 -13.38 -6.72 5.16
C GLY A 59 -12.23 -6.58 4.16
N TYR A 60 -11.34 -7.58 4.13
CA TYR A 60 -10.14 -7.58 3.28
C TYR A 60 -10.44 -7.44 1.78
N LYS A 61 -11.58 -7.97 1.31
CA LYS A 61 -11.99 -7.85 -0.09
C LYS A 61 -12.22 -6.38 -0.48
N LEU A 62 -12.91 -5.61 0.36
CA LEU A 62 -13.12 -4.19 0.12
C LEU A 62 -11.79 -3.42 0.24
N CYS A 63 -10.95 -3.75 1.22
CA CYS A 63 -9.61 -3.16 1.34
C CYS A 63 -8.77 -3.32 0.07
N LYS A 64 -8.86 -4.49 -0.59
CA LYS A 64 -8.18 -4.75 -1.87
C LYS A 64 -8.79 -3.90 -2.99
N VAL A 65 -10.11 -3.86 -3.11
CA VAL A 65 -10.80 -3.08 -4.15
C VAL A 65 -10.47 -1.58 -4.05
N LEU A 66 -10.29 -1.04 -2.84
CA LEU A 66 -9.89 0.36 -2.64
C LEU A 66 -8.53 0.74 -3.27
N ILE A 67 -7.70 -0.25 -3.63
CA ILE A 67 -6.40 -0.05 -4.27
C ILE A 67 -6.31 -0.68 -5.66
N GLU A 68 -7.43 -1.23 -6.15
CA GLU A 68 -7.58 -1.76 -7.51
C GLU A 68 -8.18 -0.67 -8.41
N ASP A 69 -7.34 0.30 -8.82
CA ASP A 69 -7.55 1.18 -9.99
C ASP A 69 -6.19 1.69 -10.53
#